data_AF-A0AAW0SIW6-F1
#
_entry.id   AF-A0AAW0SIW6-F1
#
_cell.length_a   1.000
_cell.length_b   1.000
_cell.length_c   1.000
_cell.angle_alpha   90.00
_cell.angle_beta   90.00
_cell.angle_gamma   90.00
#
_symmetry.space_group_name_H-M   'P 1'
#
loop_
_entity.id
_entity.type
_entity.pdbx_description
1 polymer ?
#
loop_
_entity_poly.entity_id
_entity_poly.type
_entity_poly.pdbx_seq_one_letter_code
_entity_poly.pdbx_strand_id
1 'polypeptide(L)'
;MSIQFYGIYGQPVTAPSDMVMLGDMVPDCGGVKFQGYKNGMLYHLLVNGELLIPESGLTFGMDQYCMEDRYQNGKHLPLFLICQGGNTVMKVKNRLQIFGDMVTIIFLTVTTVFHILIPSLRDTQDLCFIFHIVAMGIIFNYSFLAMFFWLNIMCFDIWRVIRQTTRGIPLIGILSNGTKKFRLYCLFGWGVPLVVTAVASIIYLLPEEHTKNLTVPRFGRDICWLTGEMELLVYCYSFVGALFILDLILIGHTMVMLFQAGNAFMYFSKQVSGNAFNRKYIEAFWQRFSLFVLMVLCWTTDLLSWKIPPKEIWLVTDIINSLQGFLVFIIFISNAKRRGMVRDLFKKAPLPCFKATPLTSN
;
A
#
# COMPACT_ATOMS: atom_id res chain seq x y z
N MET A 1 10.43 -19.98 44.62
CA MET A 1 10.98 -18.66 44.94
C MET A 1 9.82 -17.70 45.07
N SER A 2 9.60 -17.10 46.25
CA SER A 2 8.60 -16.05 46.43
C SER A 2 9.10 -14.77 45.79
N ILE A 3 8.41 -14.30 44.74
CA ILE A 3 8.74 -13.03 44.07
C ILE A 3 8.40 -11.89 45.03
N GLN A 4 9.37 -11.00 45.29
CA GLN A 4 9.23 -9.83 46.15
C GLN A 4 8.76 -8.63 45.30
N PHE A 5 7.66 -7.99 45.67
CA PHE A 5 7.14 -6.81 44.99
C PHE A 5 7.70 -5.56 45.65
N TYR A 6 7.87 -4.47 44.89
CA TYR A 6 8.38 -3.21 45.42
C TYR A 6 7.39 -2.07 45.12
N GLY A 7 7.10 -1.25 46.13
CA GLY A 7 6.24 -0.09 45.97
C GLY A 7 6.95 1.07 45.27
N ILE A 8 6.20 2.14 44.96
CA ILE A 8 6.71 3.34 44.27
C ILE A 8 7.88 4.07 44.97
N TYR A 9 8.18 3.70 46.22
CA TYR A 9 9.32 4.21 47.00
C TYR A 9 10.39 3.14 47.28
N GLY A 10 10.41 2.04 46.53
CA GLY A 10 11.43 0.97 46.60
C GLY A 10 11.35 0.06 47.83
N GLN A 11 10.26 0.14 48.60
CA GLN A 11 10.04 -0.69 49.79
C GLN A 11 9.49 -2.06 49.37
N PRO A 12 9.88 -3.18 49.99
CA PRO A 12 9.28 -4.48 49.71
C PRO A 12 7.82 -4.51 50.18
N VAL A 13 6.91 -4.87 49.27
CA VAL A 13 5.47 -4.96 49.48
C VAL A 13 5.04 -6.42 49.28
N THR A 14 4.11 -6.89 50.11
CA THR A 14 3.45 -8.19 49.91
C THR A 14 2.44 -8.08 48.78
N ALA A 15 2.35 -9.08 47.92
CA ALA A 15 1.36 -9.08 46.83
C ALA A 15 -0.05 -8.85 47.40
N PRO A 16 -0.82 -7.87 46.89
CA PRO A 16 -2.20 -7.69 47.31
C PRO A 16 -3.01 -8.93 46.95
N SER A 17 -3.94 -9.30 47.83
CA SER A 17 -4.72 -10.55 47.84
C SER A 17 -5.64 -10.77 46.61
N ASP A 18 -5.62 -9.85 45.65
CA ASP A 18 -6.71 -9.68 44.68
C ASP A 18 -6.20 -9.80 43.22
N MET A 19 -4.93 -10.19 42.99
CA MET A 19 -4.39 -10.39 41.64
C MET A 19 -4.65 -11.80 41.10
N VAL A 20 -5.54 -11.92 40.11
CA VAL A 20 -5.70 -13.16 39.34
C VAL A 20 -4.53 -13.30 38.35
N MET A 21 -3.54 -14.10 38.72
CA MET A 21 -2.51 -14.60 37.80
C MET A 21 -3.15 -15.56 36.79
N LEU A 22 -2.90 -15.38 35.50
CA LEU A 22 -3.46 -16.24 34.45
C LEU A 22 -2.77 -17.61 34.32
N GLY A 23 -1.82 -17.94 35.21
CA GLY A 23 -1.22 -19.27 35.30
C GLY A 23 -0.34 -19.59 34.10
N ASP A 24 0.96 -19.30 34.25
CA ASP A 24 2.09 -20.18 33.88
C ASP A 24 3.36 -19.35 33.76
N MET A 25 4.44 -19.82 34.39
CA MET A 25 5.78 -19.24 34.23
C MET A 25 6.20 -19.33 32.76
N VAL A 26 6.81 -18.27 32.24
CA VAL A 26 7.44 -18.32 30.91
C VAL A 26 8.62 -19.30 30.99
N PRO A 27 8.64 -20.40 30.19
CA PRO A 27 9.81 -21.27 30.13
C PRO A 27 11.00 -20.42 29.63
N ASP A 28 12.15 -20.58 30.28
CA ASP A 28 13.44 -19.92 30.01
C ASP A 28 13.72 -18.55 30.67
N CYS A 29 12.73 -17.78 31.14
CA CYS A 29 12.98 -16.41 31.66
C CYS A 29 12.46 -16.12 33.08
N GLY A 30 11.62 -16.99 33.65
CA GLY A 30 11.10 -16.83 35.02
C GLY A 30 10.09 -15.68 35.24
N GLY A 31 9.64 -15.01 34.18
CA GLY A 31 8.68 -13.90 34.27
C GLY A 31 7.21 -14.32 34.43
N VAL A 32 6.38 -13.39 34.88
CA VAL A 32 4.92 -13.56 35.08
C VAL A 32 4.15 -13.02 33.88
N LYS A 33 3.21 -13.81 33.35
CA LYS A 33 2.35 -13.43 32.22
C LYS A 33 1.10 -12.68 32.68
N PHE A 34 0.80 -11.57 32.01
CA PHE A 34 -0.39 -10.75 32.17
C PHE A 34 -1.09 -10.56 30.83
N GLN A 35 -2.41 -10.38 30.84
CA GLN A 35 -3.20 -10.10 29.63
C GLN A 35 -3.93 -8.76 29.79
N GLY A 36 -3.69 -7.84 28.87
CA GLY A 36 -4.25 -6.49 28.92
C GLY A 36 -5.64 -6.39 28.30
N TYR A 37 -6.45 -5.52 28.91
CA TYR A 37 -7.87 -5.32 28.59
C TYR A 37 -8.14 -4.74 27.19
N LYS A 38 -7.29 -3.83 26.68
CA LYS A 38 -7.68 -3.00 25.53
C LYS A 38 -7.67 -3.75 24.19
N ASN A 39 -6.91 -4.85 24.07
CA ASN A 39 -6.75 -5.63 22.83
C ASN A 39 -6.47 -7.13 23.07
N GLY A 40 -6.49 -7.62 24.32
CA GLY A 40 -6.04 -8.98 24.64
C GLY A 40 -4.51 -9.19 24.56
N MET A 41 -3.73 -8.10 24.40
CA MET A 41 -2.28 -8.13 24.30
C MET A 41 -1.66 -8.75 25.55
N LEU A 42 -0.71 -9.66 25.36
CA LEU A 42 0.06 -10.28 26.44
C LEU A 42 1.21 -9.37 26.86
N TYR A 43 1.47 -9.33 28.15
CA TYR A 43 2.58 -8.63 28.78
C TYR A 43 3.33 -9.61 29.66
N HIS A 44 4.65 -9.66 29.54
CA HIS A 44 5.50 -10.49 30.39
C HIS A 44 6.29 -9.56 31.31
N LEU A 45 6.06 -9.67 32.62
CA LEU A 45 6.89 -8.98 33.60
C LEU A 45 8.07 -9.88 33.97
N LEU A 46 9.27 -9.47 33.56
CA LEU A 46 10.50 -10.22 33.80
C LEU A 46 10.95 -10.08 35.27
N VAL A 47 11.78 -11.02 35.75
CA VAL A 47 12.25 -11.05 37.14
C VAL A 47 13.09 -9.82 37.51
N ASN A 48 13.69 -9.18 36.51
CA ASN A 48 14.43 -7.92 36.65
C ASN A 48 13.51 -6.67 36.70
N GLY A 49 12.19 -6.85 36.60
CA GLY A 49 11.18 -5.78 36.64
C GLY A 49 10.91 -5.09 35.31
N GLU A 50 11.54 -5.53 34.22
CA GLU A 50 11.23 -5.02 32.88
C GLU A 50 9.92 -5.61 32.35
N LEU A 51 9.15 -4.79 31.64
CA LEU A 51 7.91 -5.19 30.98
C LEU A 51 8.20 -5.52 29.51
N LEU A 52 8.05 -6.77 29.13
CA LEU A 52 8.20 -7.24 27.75
C LEU A 52 6.82 -7.37 27.09
N ILE A 53 6.65 -6.77 25.91
CA ILE A 53 5.49 -7.02 25.04
C ILE A 53 5.92 -8.05 23.99
N PRO A 54 5.47 -9.31 24.07
CA PRO A 54 5.96 -10.39 23.20
C PRO A 54 5.65 -10.16 21.72
N GLU A 55 4.52 -9.51 21.41
CA GLU A 55 4.11 -9.25 20.03
C GLU A 55 4.98 -8.23 19.29
N SER A 56 5.60 -7.30 20.01
CA SER A 56 6.46 -6.25 19.43
C SER A 56 7.94 -6.41 19.79
N GLY A 57 8.28 -7.30 20.73
CA GLY A 57 9.64 -7.47 21.25
C GLY A 57 10.17 -6.27 22.04
N LEU A 58 9.31 -5.30 22.37
CA LEU A 58 9.68 -4.10 23.12
C LEU A 58 9.78 -4.41 24.61
N THR A 59 10.90 -4.04 25.22
CA THR A 59 11.11 -4.05 26.67
C THR A 59 11.03 -2.62 27.21
N PHE A 60 10.30 -2.46 28.31
CA PHE A 60 10.18 -1.20 29.02
C PHE A 60 10.79 -1.32 30.41
N GLY A 61 11.69 -0.39 30.75
CA GLY A 61 12.26 -0.28 32.08
C GLY A 61 11.21 0.10 33.13
N MET A 62 11.51 -0.12 34.41
CA MET A 62 10.59 0.23 35.51
C MET A 62 10.20 1.71 35.56
N ASP A 63 11.01 2.60 34.97
CA ASP A 63 10.75 4.04 34.85
C ASP A 63 9.81 4.39 33.69
N GLN A 64 9.51 3.43 32.82
CA GLN A 64 8.79 3.64 31.55
C GLN A 64 7.36 3.08 31.55
N TYR A 65 6.89 2.50 32.66
CA TYR A 65 5.51 2.05 32.79
C TYR A 65 5.01 2.16 34.23
N CYS A 66 3.69 2.18 34.39
CA CYS A 66 2.98 2.10 35.67
C CYS A 66 1.94 0.98 35.59
N MET A 67 1.60 0.38 36.74
CA MET A 67 0.58 -0.66 36.84
C MET A 67 -0.58 -0.15 37.71
N GLU A 68 -1.80 -0.27 37.20
CA GLU A 68 -3.04 0.14 37.88
C GLU A 68 -4.03 -1.05 37.90
N ASP A 69 -4.91 -1.11 38.89
CA ASP A 69 -5.95 -2.15 38.98
C ASP A 69 -7.32 -1.58 38.59
N ARG A 70 -8.06 -2.31 37.76
CA ARG A 70 -9.40 -1.91 37.29
C ARG A 70 -10.44 -2.97 37.62
N TYR A 71 -11.47 -2.56 38.36
CA TYR A 71 -12.62 -3.41 38.67
C TYR A 71 -13.65 -3.41 37.53
N GLN A 72 -13.90 -4.56 36.91
CA GLN A 72 -14.91 -4.67 35.86
C GLN A 72 -15.50 -6.08 35.80
N ASN A 73 -16.83 -6.19 35.66
CA ASN A 73 -17.57 -7.47 35.65
C ASN A 73 -17.23 -8.41 36.83
N GLY A 74 -17.05 -7.84 38.03
CA GLY A 74 -16.77 -8.61 39.25
C GLY A 74 -15.33 -9.14 39.38
N LYS A 75 -14.40 -8.73 38.50
CA LYS A 75 -12.99 -9.13 38.55
C LYS A 75 -12.06 -7.91 38.52
N HIS A 76 -10.94 -8.03 39.24
CA HIS A 76 -9.82 -7.10 39.24
C HIS A 76 -8.85 -7.47 38.12
N LEU A 77 -8.50 -6.52 37.25
CA LEU A 77 -7.65 -6.74 36.08
C LEU A 77 -6.45 -5.77 36.11
N PRO A 78 -5.20 -6.26 35.97
CA PRO A 78 -4.03 -5.42 35.93
C PRO A 78 -3.93 -4.66 34.60
N LEU A 79 -3.76 -3.34 34.68
CA LEU A 79 -3.60 -2.41 33.56
C LEU A 79 -2.17 -1.84 33.56
N PHE A 80 -1.43 -2.07 32.47
CA PHE A 80 -0.12 -1.44 32.27
C PHE A 80 -0.26 -0.15 31.47
N LEU A 81 0.18 0.96 32.05
CA LEU A 81 0.25 2.29 31.45
C LEU A 81 1.70 2.57 31.05
N ILE A 82 1.98 2.66 29.76
CA ILE A 82 3.35 2.89 29.26
C ILE A 82 3.58 4.39 29.10
N CYS A 83 4.60 4.91 29.78
CA CYS A 83 5.07 6.28 29.64
C CYS A 83 5.80 6.41 28.30
N GLN A 84 5.10 6.91 27.27
CA GLN A 84 5.64 7.02 25.91
C GLN A 84 6.68 8.16 25.81
N GLY A 85 7.89 7.92 26.33
CA GLY A 85 9.09 8.72 26.06
C GLY A 85 9.48 8.58 24.60
N GLY A 86 8.98 9.47 23.74
CA GLY A 86 8.89 9.17 22.31
C GLY A 86 10.20 8.90 21.57
N ASN A 87 10.20 7.81 20.80
CA ASN A 87 11.23 7.41 19.86
C ASN A 87 11.49 8.50 18.79
N THR A 88 12.75 8.89 18.61
CA THR A 88 13.19 9.98 17.71
C THR A 88 12.77 9.75 16.25
N VAL A 89 12.76 8.51 15.77
CA VAL A 89 12.43 8.16 14.37
C VAL A 89 10.93 8.31 14.07
N MET A 90 10.06 7.83 14.96
CA MET A 90 8.61 8.06 14.85
C MET A 90 8.27 9.54 15.05
N LYS A 91 8.96 10.23 15.97
CA LYS A 91 8.84 11.68 16.13
C LYS A 91 9.21 12.43 14.85
N VAL A 92 10.25 12.03 14.11
CA VAL A 92 10.63 12.73 12.86
C VAL A 92 9.60 12.49 11.75
N LYS A 93 9.15 11.24 11.54
CA LYS A 93 8.13 10.94 10.52
C LYS A 93 6.78 11.60 10.84
N ASN A 94 6.32 11.51 12.10
CA ASN A 94 5.12 12.23 12.53
C ASN A 94 5.33 13.74 12.48
N ARG A 95 6.50 14.29 12.85
CA ARG A 95 6.73 15.74 12.75
C ARG A 95 6.72 16.23 11.32
N LEU A 96 7.29 15.49 10.37
CA LEU A 96 7.31 15.90 8.96
C LEU A 96 5.89 15.88 8.37
N GLN A 97 5.08 14.89 8.75
CA GLN A 97 3.69 14.78 8.35
C GLN A 97 2.82 15.86 9.02
N ILE A 98 2.96 16.05 10.34
CA ILE A 98 2.33 17.15 11.09
C ILE A 98 2.72 18.51 10.49
N PHE A 99 3.98 18.69 10.06
CA PHE A 99 4.43 19.93 9.44
C PHE A 99 3.77 20.14 8.07
N GLY A 100 3.69 19.10 7.23
CA GLY A 100 2.96 19.17 5.96
C GLY A 100 1.46 19.49 6.16
N ASP A 101 0.85 18.88 7.17
CA ASP A 101 -0.55 19.12 7.53
C ASP A 101 -0.75 20.54 8.09
N MET A 102 0.17 21.03 8.95
CA MET A 102 0.13 22.40 9.48
C MET A 102 0.30 23.45 8.38
N VAL A 103 1.21 23.24 7.44
CA VAL A 103 1.40 24.12 6.29
C VAL A 103 0.09 24.18 5.48
N THR A 104 -0.53 23.03 5.22
CA THR A 104 -1.81 22.94 4.51
C THR A 104 -2.92 23.67 5.28
N ILE A 105 -3.01 23.48 6.60
CA ILE A 105 -3.99 24.15 7.47
C ILE A 105 -3.77 25.67 7.52
N ILE A 106 -2.52 26.15 7.56
CA ILE A 106 -2.20 27.59 7.56
C ILE A 106 -2.67 28.23 6.25
N PHE A 107 -2.35 27.63 5.11
CA PHE A 107 -2.80 28.16 3.82
C PHE A 107 -4.33 28.10 3.67
N LEU A 108 -4.97 27.04 4.17
CA LEU A 108 -6.44 26.95 4.21
C LEU A 108 -7.07 27.97 5.18
N THR A 109 -6.42 28.26 6.32
CA THR A 109 -6.90 29.23 7.32
C THR A 109 -6.73 30.66 6.82
N VAL A 110 -5.58 30.99 6.22
CA VAL A 110 -5.34 32.29 5.57
C VAL A 110 -6.36 32.50 4.46
N THR A 111 -6.60 31.49 3.64
CA THR A 111 -7.66 31.49 2.64
C THR A 111 -9.00 31.77 3.33
N THR A 112 -9.37 31.03 4.38
CA THR A 112 -10.62 31.24 5.13
C THR A 112 -10.77 32.65 5.70
N VAL A 113 -9.70 33.24 6.24
CA VAL A 113 -9.70 34.61 6.80
C VAL A 113 -9.93 35.66 5.72
N PHE A 114 -9.28 35.55 4.56
CA PHE A 114 -9.54 36.43 3.42
C PHE A 114 -11.01 36.36 2.97
N HIS A 115 -11.65 35.21 3.12
CA HIS A 115 -13.06 35.02 2.76
C HIS A 115 -14.05 35.51 3.83
N ILE A 116 -13.67 35.54 5.11
CA ILE A 116 -14.46 36.19 6.17
C ILE A 116 -14.45 37.72 5.99
N LEU A 117 -13.30 38.27 5.55
CA LEU A 117 -13.12 39.71 5.36
C LEU A 117 -13.76 40.26 4.07
N ILE A 118 -14.16 39.40 3.13
CA ILE A 118 -14.79 39.78 1.86
C ILE A 118 -16.15 39.08 1.74
N PRO A 119 -17.24 39.65 2.29
CA PRO A 119 -18.57 39.03 2.34
C PRO A 119 -19.20 38.75 0.97
N SER A 120 -18.69 39.36 -0.10
CA SER A 120 -19.22 39.22 -1.47
C SER A 120 -18.91 37.85 -2.13
N LEU A 121 -18.18 36.95 -1.46
CA LEU A 121 -17.74 35.64 -1.99
C LEU A 121 -18.36 34.42 -1.27
N ARG A 122 -19.26 34.62 -0.31
CA ARG A 122 -19.58 33.61 0.71
C ARG A 122 -20.56 32.50 0.28
N ASP A 123 -21.40 32.71 -0.74
CA ASP A 123 -22.37 31.70 -1.19
C ASP A 123 -21.83 30.72 -2.25
N THR A 124 -20.78 31.08 -2.99
CA THR A 124 -20.16 30.24 -4.03
C THR A 124 -19.02 29.36 -3.50
N GLN A 125 -18.42 29.73 -2.38
CA GLN A 125 -17.18 29.12 -1.90
C GLN A 125 -17.35 27.79 -1.17
N ASP A 126 -18.33 27.67 -0.26
CA ASP A 126 -18.61 26.40 0.44
C ASP A 126 -19.01 25.31 -0.57
N LEU A 127 -19.75 25.71 -1.60
CA LEU A 127 -20.12 24.87 -2.72
C LEU A 127 -18.88 24.44 -3.54
N CYS A 128 -17.96 25.37 -3.83
CA CYS A 128 -16.69 25.08 -4.51
C CYS A 128 -15.79 24.12 -3.71
N PHE A 129 -15.72 24.26 -2.38
CA PHE A 129 -14.93 23.39 -1.52
C PHE A 129 -15.52 21.97 -1.47
N ILE A 130 -16.85 21.85 -1.37
CA ILE A 130 -17.56 20.56 -1.46
C ILE A 130 -17.32 19.91 -2.83
N PHE A 131 -17.45 20.66 -3.92
CA PHE A 131 -17.16 20.15 -5.27
C PHE A 131 -15.70 19.71 -5.42
N HIS A 132 -14.75 20.42 -4.82
CA HIS A 132 -13.34 20.05 -4.82
C HIS A 132 -13.11 18.71 -4.11
N ILE A 133 -13.64 18.53 -2.90
CA ILE A 133 -13.50 17.29 -2.13
C ILE A 133 -14.17 16.12 -2.85
N VAL A 134 -15.37 16.33 -3.39
CA VAL A 134 -16.09 15.31 -4.17
C VAL A 134 -15.31 14.92 -5.42
N ALA A 135 -14.78 15.90 -6.16
CA ALA A 135 -13.96 15.64 -7.34
C ALA A 135 -12.68 14.86 -7.00
N MET A 136 -11.99 15.21 -5.91
CA MET A 136 -10.83 14.47 -5.42
C MET A 136 -11.21 13.02 -5.03
N GLY A 137 -12.33 12.82 -4.34
CA GLY A 137 -12.83 11.48 -4.01
C GLY A 137 -13.16 10.63 -5.24
N ILE A 138 -13.78 11.23 -6.27
CA ILE A 138 -14.07 10.58 -7.55
C ILE A 138 -12.78 10.20 -8.30
N ILE A 139 -11.83 11.14 -8.39
CA ILE A 139 -10.54 10.91 -9.06
C ILE A 139 -9.76 9.82 -8.34
N PHE A 140 -9.72 9.86 -7.01
CA PHE A 140 -9.05 8.85 -6.22
C PHE A 140 -9.73 7.49 -6.48
N ASN A 141 -11.07 7.40 -6.45
CA ASN A 141 -11.80 6.14 -6.68
C ASN A 141 -11.53 5.54 -8.08
N TYR A 142 -11.58 6.39 -9.10
CA TYR A 142 -11.24 6.00 -10.46
C TYR A 142 -9.80 5.48 -10.56
N SER A 143 -8.84 6.22 -9.97
CA SER A 143 -7.42 5.89 -10.05
C SER A 143 -7.11 4.56 -9.35
N PHE A 144 -7.74 4.34 -8.18
CA PHE A 144 -7.59 3.09 -7.43
C PHE A 144 -8.17 1.90 -8.19
N LEU A 145 -9.39 2.00 -8.70
CA LEU A 145 -9.97 0.94 -9.53
C LEU A 145 -9.10 0.66 -10.76
N ALA A 146 -8.70 1.71 -11.49
CA ALA A 146 -7.84 1.58 -12.66
C ALA A 146 -6.53 0.84 -12.36
N MET A 147 -5.94 1.07 -11.18
CA MET A 147 -4.74 0.35 -10.74
C MET A 147 -4.94 -1.17 -10.72
N PHE A 148 -6.05 -1.66 -10.15
CA PHE A 148 -6.36 -3.10 -10.10
C PHE A 148 -6.70 -3.66 -11.48
N PHE A 149 -7.42 -2.91 -12.32
CA PHE A 149 -7.68 -3.35 -13.69
C PHE A 149 -6.38 -3.46 -14.51
N TRP A 150 -5.45 -2.52 -14.36
CA TRP A 150 -4.12 -2.60 -14.98
C TRP A 150 -3.28 -3.74 -14.43
N LEU A 151 -3.35 -4.01 -13.13
CA LEU A 151 -2.72 -5.18 -12.52
C LEU A 151 -3.25 -6.48 -13.15
N ASN A 152 -4.56 -6.60 -13.30
CA ASN A 152 -5.19 -7.77 -13.92
C ASN A 152 -4.77 -7.95 -15.37
N ILE A 153 -4.73 -6.86 -16.16
CA ILE A 153 -4.22 -6.89 -17.54
C ILE A 153 -2.76 -7.38 -17.58
N MET A 154 -1.91 -6.91 -16.65
CA MET A 154 -0.51 -7.31 -16.56
C MET A 154 -0.37 -8.80 -16.22
N CYS A 155 -1.13 -9.29 -15.24
CA CYS A 155 -1.19 -10.72 -14.87
C CYS A 155 -1.66 -11.57 -16.06
N PHE A 156 -2.71 -11.13 -16.76
CA PHE A 156 -3.23 -11.82 -17.93
C PHE A 156 -2.24 -11.83 -19.10
N ASP A 157 -1.55 -10.73 -19.40
CA ASP A 157 -0.57 -10.67 -20.50
C ASP A 157 0.59 -11.63 -20.23
N ILE A 158 1.08 -11.70 -18.99
CA ILE A 158 2.13 -12.64 -18.59
C ILE A 158 1.67 -14.09 -18.68
N TRP A 159 0.53 -14.41 -18.06
CA TRP A 159 -0.06 -15.74 -18.13
C TRP A 159 -0.23 -16.19 -19.58
N ARG A 160 -0.75 -15.31 -20.45
CA ARG A 160 -0.92 -15.57 -21.87
C ARG A 160 0.41 -15.89 -22.54
N VAL A 161 1.44 -15.05 -22.34
CA VAL A 161 2.75 -15.25 -22.97
C VAL A 161 3.38 -16.57 -22.53
N ILE A 162 3.32 -16.89 -21.23
CA ILE A 162 3.86 -18.14 -20.68
C ILE A 162 3.08 -19.34 -21.24
N ARG A 163 1.75 -19.30 -21.21
CA ARG A 163 0.88 -20.35 -21.76
C ARG A 163 1.10 -20.60 -23.25
N GLN A 164 1.30 -19.54 -24.04
CA GLN A 164 1.56 -19.69 -25.47
C GLN A 164 2.96 -20.25 -25.73
N THR A 165 3.94 -19.85 -24.92
CA THR A 165 5.30 -20.39 -24.98
C THR A 165 5.35 -21.87 -24.60
N THR A 166 4.67 -22.28 -23.52
CA THR A 166 4.61 -23.69 -23.10
C THR A 166 3.86 -24.59 -24.09
N ARG A 167 3.02 -24.01 -24.96
CA ARG A 167 2.37 -24.72 -26.08
C ARG A 167 3.22 -24.80 -27.35
N GLY A 168 4.48 -24.36 -27.31
CA GLY A 168 5.40 -24.41 -28.44
C GLY A 168 5.18 -23.32 -29.50
N ILE A 169 4.38 -22.29 -29.22
CA ILE A 169 4.18 -21.17 -30.14
C ILE A 169 5.42 -20.25 -30.09
N PRO A 170 6.04 -19.90 -31.23
CA PRO A 170 7.19 -19.01 -31.24
C PRO A 170 6.88 -17.64 -30.63
N LEU A 171 7.79 -17.15 -29.78
CA LEU A 171 7.67 -15.85 -29.08
C LEU A 171 7.49 -14.67 -30.05
N ILE A 172 7.94 -14.83 -31.29
CA ILE A 172 7.75 -13.88 -32.39
C ILE A 172 6.30 -13.63 -32.74
N GLY A 173 5.51 -14.70 -32.90
CA GLY A 173 4.11 -14.62 -33.27
C GLY A 173 3.27 -14.10 -32.11
N ILE A 174 3.67 -14.44 -30.88
CA ILE A 174 3.03 -13.95 -29.65
C ILE A 174 3.12 -12.41 -29.57
N LEU A 175 4.28 -11.85 -29.92
CA LEU A 175 4.57 -10.42 -29.77
C LEU A 175 4.27 -9.57 -31.01
N SER A 176 4.01 -10.18 -32.17
CA SER A 176 3.76 -9.50 -33.45
C SER A 176 2.55 -8.56 -33.45
N ASN A 177 1.44 -8.91 -32.80
CA ASN A 177 0.18 -8.18 -32.89
C ASN A 177 -0.05 -7.19 -31.72
N GLY A 178 0.96 -6.37 -31.38
CA GLY A 178 0.96 -5.53 -30.18
C GLY A 178 -0.10 -4.41 -30.16
N THR A 179 -0.29 -3.68 -31.26
CA THR A 179 -1.10 -2.45 -31.28
C THR A 179 -2.60 -2.71 -31.09
N LYS A 180 -3.16 -3.73 -31.74
CA LYS A 180 -4.57 -4.10 -31.57
C LYS A 180 -4.86 -4.58 -30.14
N LYS A 181 -3.95 -5.38 -29.57
CA LYS A 181 -4.04 -5.85 -28.19
C LYS A 181 -3.98 -4.70 -27.19
N PHE A 182 -3.02 -3.79 -27.38
CA PHE A 182 -2.86 -2.62 -26.50
C PHE A 182 -4.11 -1.73 -26.52
N ARG A 183 -4.72 -1.49 -27.68
CA ARG A 183 -6.00 -0.75 -27.75
C ARG A 183 -7.11 -1.42 -26.93
N LEU A 184 -7.25 -2.75 -27.02
CA LEU A 184 -8.24 -3.49 -26.24
C LEU A 184 -7.93 -3.41 -24.73
N TYR A 185 -6.65 -3.53 -24.35
CA TYR A 185 -6.22 -3.38 -22.96
C TYR A 185 -6.49 -1.98 -22.44
N CYS A 186 -6.25 -0.92 -23.20
CA CYS A 186 -6.59 0.45 -22.80
C CYS A 186 -8.11 0.63 -22.64
N LEU A 187 -8.90 0.07 -23.56
CA LEU A 187 -10.37 0.16 -23.48
C LEU A 187 -10.89 -0.51 -22.21
N PHE A 188 -10.33 -1.66 -21.84
CA PHE A 188 -10.70 -2.39 -20.62
C PHE A 188 -10.16 -1.69 -19.36
N GLY A 189 -8.86 -1.40 -19.33
CA GLY A 189 -8.15 -0.90 -18.15
C GLY A 189 -8.49 0.53 -17.75
N TRP A 190 -8.92 1.36 -18.70
CA TRP A 190 -9.41 2.72 -18.40
C TRP A 190 -10.93 2.81 -18.48
N GLY A 191 -11.54 2.14 -19.45
CA GLY A 191 -12.98 2.27 -19.71
C GLY A 191 -13.84 1.67 -18.61
N VAL A 192 -13.52 0.47 -18.12
CA VAL A 192 -14.36 -0.17 -17.08
C VAL A 192 -14.32 0.63 -15.76
N PRO A 193 -13.14 1.02 -15.21
CA PRO A 193 -13.09 1.92 -14.04
C PRO A 193 -13.83 3.24 -14.26
N LEU A 194 -13.76 3.81 -15.46
CA LEU A 194 -14.45 5.05 -15.81
C LEU A 194 -15.97 4.85 -15.75
N VAL A 195 -16.49 3.76 -16.33
CA VAL A 195 -17.92 3.43 -16.29
C VAL A 195 -18.39 3.19 -14.86
N VAL A 196 -17.67 2.38 -14.08
CA VAL A 196 -18.02 2.10 -12.68
C VAL A 196 -18.05 3.39 -11.85
N THR A 197 -17.02 4.23 -12.01
CA THR A 197 -16.93 5.51 -11.28
C THR A 197 -18.00 6.49 -11.76
N ALA A 198 -18.27 6.58 -13.07
CA ALA A 198 -19.31 7.44 -13.61
C ALA A 198 -20.70 7.03 -13.11
N VAL A 199 -21.00 5.74 -13.05
CA VAL A 199 -22.26 5.23 -12.48
C VAL A 199 -22.37 5.64 -11.01
N ALA A 200 -21.31 5.46 -10.21
CA ALA A 200 -21.29 5.90 -8.82
C ALA A 200 -21.53 7.42 -8.70
N SER A 201 -20.85 8.24 -9.52
CA SER A 201 -21.04 9.69 -9.53
C SER A 201 -22.44 10.12 -9.96
N ILE A 202 -23.04 9.45 -10.95
CA ILE A 202 -24.42 9.74 -11.38
C ILE A 202 -25.39 9.44 -10.24
N ILE A 203 -25.24 8.30 -9.55
CA ILE A 203 -26.11 7.93 -8.41
C ILE A 203 -25.95 8.93 -7.26
N TYR A 204 -24.74 9.43 -7.00
CA TYR A 204 -24.50 10.49 -6.01
C TYR A 204 -25.24 11.80 -6.34
N LEU A 205 -25.36 12.15 -7.62
CA LEU A 205 -26.00 13.39 -8.08
C LEU A 205 -27.53 13.29 -8.20
N LEU A 206 -28.12 12.10 -8.07
CA LEU A 206 -29.57 11.91 -8.16
C LEU A 206 -30.30 12.43 -6.92
N PRO A 207 -31.49 13.06 -7.09
CA PRO A 207 -32.31 13.50 -5.96
C PRO A 207 -32.70 12.33 -5.03
N GLU A 208 -32.77 12.59 -3.72
CA GLU A 208 -33.09 11.58 -2.68
C GLU A 208 -34.41 10.83 -2.94
N GLU A 209 -35.34 11.44 -3.66
CA GLU A 209 -36.63 10.84 -4.03
C GLU A 209 -36.46 9.58 -4.90
N HIS A 210 -35.45 9.54 -5.76
CA HIS A 210 -35.18 8.44 -6.69
C HIS A 210 -34.18 7.41 -6.14
N THR A 211 -33.55 7.70 -5.00
CA THR A 211 -32.47 6.86 -4.44
C THR A 211 -32.86 6.11 -3.16
N LYS A 212 -34.13 6.19 -2.72
CA LYS A 212 -34.63 5.50 -1.50
C LYS A 212 -34.33 4.00 -1.40
N ASN A 213 -34.21 3.29 -2.53
CA ASN A 213 -33.93 1.85 -2.58
C ASN A 213 -32.50 1.53 -3.06
N LEU A 214 -31.66 2.53 -3.35
CA LEU A 214 -30.30 2.35 -3.84
C LEU A 214 -29.29 2.70 -2.76
N THR A 215 -28.18 1.97 -2.73
CA THR A 215 -27.00 2.35 -1.94
C THR A 215 -26.37 3.59 -2.58
N VAL A 216 -26.55 4.76 -1.97
CA VAL A 216 -26.02 6.03 -2.49
C VAL A 216 -24.55 6.18 -2.12
N PRO A 217 -23.62 6.31 -3.09
CA PRO A 217 -22.21 6.50 -2.79
C PRO A 217 -21.98 7.91 -2.21
N ARG A 218 -21.57 7.99 -0.95
CA ARG A 218 -21.35 9.27 -0.24
C ARG A 218 -19.89 9.68 -0.37
N PHE A 219 -19.56 10.43 -1.43
CA PHE A 219 -18.23 11.01 -1.59
C PHE A 219 -18.01 12.18 -0.63
N GLY A 220 -16.84 12.23 0.02
CA GLY A 220 -16.35 13.45 0.66
C GLY A 220 -17.05 13.84 1.97
N ARG A 221 -17.77 12.92 2.62
CA ARG A 221 -18.52 13.21 3.86
C ARG A 221 -17.61 13.24 5.09
N ASP A 222 -16.92 12.13 5.38
CA ASP A 222 -16.05 12.01 6.57
C ASP A 222 -14.56 11.88 6.20
N ILE A 223 -14.28 11.36 5.01
CA ILE A 223 -12.94 11.26 4.40
C ILE A 223 -13.02 11.73 2.94
N CYS A 224 -11.88 12.09 2.36
CA CYS A 224 -11.77 12.46 0.94
C CYS A 224 -11.88 11.23 0.01
N TRP A 225 -12.96 10.44 0.16
CA TRP A 225 -13.28 9.18 -0.53
C TRP A 225 -14.76 8.78 -0.31
N LEU A 226 -15.17 7.58 -0.74
CA LEU A 226 -16.42 6.90 -0.37
C LEU A 226 -16.49 6.63 1.14
N THR A 227 -17.59 7.04 1.75
CA THR A 227 -17.86 6.82 3.17
C THR A 227 -18.99 5.82 3.34
N GLY A 228 -18.77 4.78 4.15
CA GLY A 228 -19.75 3.74 4.47
C GLY A 228 -19.38 2.35 3.93
N GLU A 229 -19.65 1.31 4.74
CA GLU A 229 -19.20 -0.06 4.47
C GLU A 229 -19.91 -0.67 3.25
N MET A 230 -21.21 -0.42 3.10
CA MET A 230 -22.02 -0.96 2.00
C MET A 230 -21.72 -0.24 0.68
N GLU A 231 -21.49 1.07 0.73
CA GLU A 231 -21.09 1.90 -0.40
C GLU A 231 -19.73 1.44 -0.92
N LEU A 232 -18.75 1.25 -0.02
CA LEU A 232 -17.42 0.79 -0.35
C LEU A 232 -17.44 -0.65 -0.90
N LEU A 233 -18.27 -1.52 -0.32
CA LEU A 233 -18.45 -2.89 -0.79
C LEU A 233 -19.01 -2.94 -2.20
N VAL A 234 -20.08 -2.18 -2.50
CA VAL A 234 -20.75 -2.23 -3.80
C VAL A 234 -19.93 -1.56 -4.90
N TYR A 235 -19.40 -0.36 -4.67
CA TYR A 235 -18.77 0.45 -5.73
C TYR A 235 -17.25 0.28 -5.84
N CYS A 236 -16.61 -0.42 -4.90
CA CYS A 236 -15.16 -0.61 -4.90
C CYS A 236 -14.74 -2.05 -4.61
N TYR A 237 -14.99 -2.56 -3.40
CA TYR A 237 -14.44 -3.85 -2.98
C TYR A 237 -15.03 -5.07 -3.70
N SER A 238 -16.25 -4.99 -4.23
CA SER A 238 -16.81 -6.05 -5.08
C SER A 238 -15.95 -6.27 -6.34
N PHE A 239 -15.62 -5.19 -7.05
CA PHE A 239 -14.79 -5.21 -8.26
C PHE A 239 -13.35 -5.60 -7.94
N VAL A 240 -12.77 -4.98 -6.90
CA VAL A 240 -11.40 -5.27 -6.48
C VAL A 240 -11.26 -6.72 -6.02
N GLY A 241 -12.20 -7.23 -5.23
CA GLY A 241 -12.20 -8.62 -4.75
C GLY A 241 -12.32 -9.62 -5.90
N ALA A 242 -13.19 -9.36 -6.89
CA ALA A 242 -13.31 -10.21 -8.08
C ALA A 242 -12.01 -10.22 -8.90
N LEU A 243 -11.41 -9.04 -9.14
CA LEU A 243 -10.12 -8.92 -9.86
C LEU A 243 -9.00 -9.63 -9.10
N PHE A 244 -8.95 -9.49 -7.78
CA PHE A 244 -7.96 -10.13 -6.94
C PHE A 244 -8.04 -11.67 -7.02
N ILE A 245 -9.25 -12.24 -6.97
CA ILE A 245 -9.45 -13.69 -7.15
C ILE A 245 -8.98 -14.14 -8.53
N LEU A 246 -9.32 -13.39 -9.59
CA LEU A 246 -8.86 -13.68 -10.96
C LEU A 246 -7.33 -13.63 -11.05
N ASP A 247 -6.69 -12.66 -10.41
CA ASP A 247 -5.24 -12.53 -10.38
C ASP A 247 -4.60 -13.72 -9.65
N LEU A 248 -5.14 -14.14 -8.50
CA LEU A 248 -4.65 -15.34 -7.81
C LEU A 248 -4.73 -16.59 -8.68
N ILE A 249 -5.82 -16.77 -9.43
CA ILE A 249 -5.98 -17.89 -10.37
C ILE A 249 -4.93 -17.81 -11.49
N LEU A 250 -4.75 -16.63 -12.09
CA LEU A 250 -3.78 -16.42 -13.16
C LEU A 250 -2.34 -16.65 -12.67
N ILE A 251 -2.00 -16.13 -11.48
CA ILE A 251 -0.69 -16.29 -10.84
C ILE A 251 -0.45 -17.76 -10.52
N GLY A 252 -1.39 -18.43 -9.84
CA GLY A 252 -1.26 -19.84 -9.46
C GLY A 252 -1.06 -20.74 -10.67
N HIS A 253 -1.87 -20.56 -11.71
CA HIS A 253 -1.73 -21.33 -12.96
C HIS A 253 -0.42 -21.02 -13.70
N THR A 254 0.02 -19.76 -13.70
CA THR A 254 1.31 -19.36 -14.26
C THR A 254 2.46 -20.06 -13.54
N MET A 255 2.42 -20.13 -12.21
CA MET A 255 3.43 -20.84 -11.42
C MET A 255 3.45 -22.33 -11.75
N VAL A 256 2.30 -23.00 -11.78
CA VAL A 256 2.20 -24.43 -12.15
C VAL A 256 2.81 -24.67 -13.53
N MET A 257 2.51 -23.81 -14.53
CA MET A 257 3.11 -23.90 -15.86
C MET A 257 4.63 -23.74 -15.85
N LEU A 258 5.16 -22.80 -15.06
CA LEU A 258 6.60 -22.59 -14.93
C LEU A 258 7.29 -23.77 -14.23
N PHE A 259 6.66 -24.36 -13.21
CA PHE A 259 7.19 -25.55 -12.53
C PHE A 259 7.20 -26.77 -13.45
N GLN A 260 6.09 -27.05 -14.13
CA GLN A 260 5.97 -28.18 -15.06
C GLN A 260 6.90 -28.02 -16.27
N ALA A 261 7.08 -26.79 -16.74
CA ALA A 261 7.98 -26.49 -17.85
C ALA A 261 9.41 -26.20 -17.40
N GLY A 262 9.78 -26.33 -16.12
CA GLY A 262 11.04 -25.82 -15.56
C GLY A 262 12.31 -26.20 -16.33
N ASN A 263 12.36 -27.43 -16.86
CA ASN A 263 13.47 -27.85 -17.72
C ASN A 263 13.24 -27.47 -19.19
N ALA A 264 12.03 -27.59 -19.74
CA ALA A 264 11.71 -27.30 -21.14
C ALA A 264 11.74 -25.80 -21.47
N PHE A 265 11.31 -24.92 -20.56
CA PHE A 265 11.32 -23.46 -20.70
C PHE A 265 12.75 -22.91 -20.71
N MET A 266 13.60 -23.43 -19.82
CA MET A 266 15.03 -23.13 -19.80
C MET A 266 15.75 -23.73 -21.02
N TYR A 267 15.30 -24.88 -21.52
CA TYR A 267 15.77 -25.47 -22.78
C TYR A 267 15.31 -24.66 -24.00
N PHE A 268 14.08 -24.15 -24.04
CA PHE A 268 13.58 -23.23 -25.09
C PHE A 268 14.33 -21.90 -25.07
N SER A 269 14.72 -21.39 -23.90
CA SER A 269 15.65 -20.26 -23.76
C SER A 269 17.04 -20.57 -24.36
N LYS A 270 17.46 -21.83 -24.41
CA LYS A 270 18.78 -22.29 -24.87
C LYS A 270 18.81 -22.74 -26.34
N GLN A 271 17.76 -23.40 -26.81
CA GLN A 271 17.65 -24.05 -28.12
C GLN A 271 17.34 -23.04 -29.24
N VAL A 272 16.93 -21.83 -28.88
CA VAL A 272 16.65 -20.72 -29.79
C VAL A 272 17.97 -19.95 -30.11
N SER A 273 19.07 -20.70 -30.17
CA SER A 273 20.40 -20.24 -30.56
C SER A 273 20.52 -20.22 -32.08
N GLY A 274 20.25 -19.05 -32.65
CA GLY A 274 20.40 -18.78 -34.08
C GLY A 274 19.75 -17.46 -34.41
N ASN A 275 20.56 -16.41 -34.55
CA ASN A 275 20.22 -15.03 -34.92
C ASN A 275 19.88 -14.06 -33.76
N ALA A 276 20.46 -12.86 -33.84
CA ALA A 276 20.22 -11.67 -33.00
C ALA A 276 18.73 -11.31 -32.80
N PHE A 277 17.85 -11.88 -33.63
CA PHE A 277 16.41 -11.81 -33.50
C PHE A 277 15.92 -12.37 -32.16
N ASN A 278 16.46 -13.49 -31.68
CA ASN A 278 15.92 -14.20 -30.51
C ASN A 278 16.23 -13.55 -29.16
N ARG A 279 17.41 -12.94 -29.02
CA ARG A 279 17.82 -12.23 -27.79
C ARG A 279 16.86 -11.09 -27.43
N LYS A 280 16.41 -10.34 -28.44
CA LYS A 280 15.47 -9.22 -28.28
C LYS A 280 14.12 -9.64 -27.67
N TYR A 281 13.59 -10.81 -28.05
CA TYR A 281 12.30 -11.28 -27.55
C TYR A 281 12.42 -11.87 -26.14
N ILE A 282 13.52 -12.56 -25.85
CA ILE A 282 13.84 -13.06 -24.50
C ILE A 282 14.02 -11.89 -23.52
N GLU A 283 14.76 -10.84 -23.90
CA GLU A 283 14.88 -9.63 -23.08
C GLU A 283 13.53 -8.95 -22.83
N ALA A 284 12.66 -8.92 -23.84
CA ALA A 284 11.31 -8.37 -23.70
C ALA A 284 10.43 -9.23 -22.76
N PHE A 285 10.61 -10.55 -22.77
CA PHE A 285 9.94 -11.46 -21.86
C PHE A 285 10.39 -11.25 -20.40
N TRP A 286 11.69 -11.32 -20.14
CA TRP A 286 12.25 -11.16 -18.78
C TRP A 286 11.88 -9.81 -18.17
N GLN A 287 11.90 -8.75 -18.97
CA GLN A 287 11.47 -7.44 -18.51
C GLN A 287 10.02 -7.43 -18.01
N ARG A 288 9.09 -8.05 -18.77
CA ARG A 288 7.68 -8.12 -18.36
C ARG A 288 7.53 -8.99 -17.12
N PHE A 289 8.23 -10.11 -17.07
CA PHE A 289 8.21 -11.02 -15.93
C PHE A 289 8.72 -10.35 -14.64
N SER A 290 9.81 -9.58 -14.71
CA SER A 290 10.32 -8.80 -13.56
C SER A 290 9.31 -7.76 -13.06
N LEU A 291 8.61 -7.06 -13.97
CA LEU A 291 7.54 -6.14 -13.57
C LEU A 291 6.40 -6.88 -12.85
N PHE A 292 5.99 -8.03 -13.36
CA PHE A 292 4.97 -8.86 -12.73
C PHE A 292 5.38 -9.37 -11.34
N VAL A 293 6.60 -9.87 -11.18
CA VAL A 293 7.12 -10.30 -9.87
C VAL A 293 7.13 -9.14 -8.87
N LEU A 294 7.56 -7.94 -9.30
CA LEU A 294 7.53 -6.75 -8.47
C LEU A 294 6.10 -6.40 -8.04
N MET A 295 5.13 -6.45 -8.95
CA MET A 295 3.73 -6.18 -8.59
C MET A 295 3.18 -7.22 -7.60
N VAL A 296 3.36 -8.52 -7.87
CA VAL A 296 2.88 -9.59 -6.97
C VAL A 296 3.49 -9.46 -5.59
N LEU A 297 4.78 -9.14 -5.50
CA LEU A 297 5.46 -8.91 -4.22
C LEU A 297 4.79 -7.77 -3.45
N CYS A 298 4.67 -6.57 -4.03
CA CYS A 298 4.06 -5.42 -3.37
C CYS A 298 2.63 -5.68 -2.89
N TRP A 299 1.79 -6.28 -3.75
CA TRP A 299 0.39 -6.52 -3.41
C TRP A 299 0.18 -7.59 -2.35
N THR A 300 0.94 -8.69 -2.42
CA THR A 300 0.84 -9.75 -1.40
C THR A 300 1.34 -9.26 -0.06
N THR A 301 2.40 -8.45 -0.03
CA THR A 301 2.93 -7.89 1.22
C THR A 301 2.01 -6.85 1.83
N ASP A 302 1.39 -5.99 1.03
CA ASP A 302 0.42 -5.00 1.53
C ASP A 302 -0.83 -5.67 2.12
N LEU A 303 -1.29 -6.78 1.52
CA LEU A 303 -2.43 -7.53 2.04
C LEU A 303 -2.09 -8.24 3.36
N LEU A 304 -0.90 -8.84 3.44
CA LEU A 304 -0.46 -9.58 4.61
C LEU A 304 -0.09 -8.67 5.78
N SER A 305 0.45 -7.47 5.51
CA SER A 305 0.87 -6.50 6.54
C SER A 305 -0.29 -5.98 7.38
N TRP A 306 -1.52 -6.01 6.84
CA TRP A 306 -2.70 -5.64 7.62
C TRP A 306 -3.07 -6.69 8.68
N LYS A 307 -2.79 -7.98 8.43
CA LYS A 307 -3.29 -9.09 9.26
C LYS A 307 -2.24 -9.70 10.19
N ILE A 308 -0.96 -9.59 9.84
CA ILE A 308 0.14 -10.30 10.52
C ILE A 308 1.02 -9.31 11.31
N PRO A 309 0.94 -9.26 12.65
CA PRO A 309 1.95 -8.58 13.48
C PRO A 309 3.25 -9.41 13.58
N PRO A 310 4.40 -8.85 13.99
CA PRO A 310 4.70 -7.44 14.29
C PRO A 310 4.73 -6.52 13.04
N LYS A 311 4.66 -5.20 13.22
CA LYS A 311 4.74 -4.26 12.06
C LYS A 311 6.16 -4.16 11.50
N GLU A 312 7.15 -4.47 12.33
CA GLU A 312 8.57 -4.37 12.04
C GLU A 312 9.02 -5.34 10.94
N ILE A 313 8.37 -6.51 10.80
CA ILE A 313 8.69 -7.48 9.73
C ILE A 313 8.30 -6.97 8.34
N TRP A 314 7.35 -6.03 8.25
CA TRP A 314 6.89 -5.43 7.00
C TRP A 314 7.69 -4.20 6.59
N LEU A 315 8.66 -3.76 7.40
CA LEU A 315 9.47 -2.57 7.10
C LEU A 315 10.18 -2.68 5.75
N VAL A 316 10.76 -3.86 5.45
CA VAL A 316 11.47 -4.09 4.18
C VAL A 316 10.50 -4.03 3.00
N THR A 317 9.32 -4.62 3.14
CA THR A 317 8.32 -4.68 2.07
C THR A 317 7.68 -3.31 1.84
N ASP A 318 7.46 -2.52 2.89
CA ASP A 318 6.99 -1.15 2.82
C ASP A 318 7.99 -0.25 2.08
N ILE A 319 9.30 -0.45 2.31
CA ILE A 319 10.37 0.23 1.56
C ILE A 319 10.33 -0.17 0.08
N ILE A 320 10.21 -1.46 -0.22
CA ILE A 320 10.13 -1.96 -1.60
C ILE A 320 8.90 -1.37 -2.31
N ASN A 321 7.76 -1.33 -1.63
CA ASN A 321 6.51 -0.76 -2.15
C ASN A 321 6.66 0.76 -2.38
N SER A 322 7.28 1.48 -1.44
CA SER A 322 7.57 2.92 -1.59
C SER A 322 8.54 3.20 -2.75
N LEU A 323 9.48 2.28 -3.03
CA LEU A 323 10.43 2.37 -4.13
C LEU A 323 9.93 1.72 -5.43
N GLN A 324 8.69 1.23 -5.48
CA GLN A 324 8.16 0.47 -6.61
C GLN A 324 8.34 1.23 -7.93
N GLY A 325 8.06 2.54 -7.97
CA GLY A 325 8.28 3.36 -9.16
C GLY A 325 9.75 3.43 -9.61
N PHE A 326 10.68 3.53 -8.66
CA PHE A 326 12.12 3.51 -8.94
C PHE A 326 12.57 2.12 -9.45
N LEU A 327 12.09 1.04 -8.83
CA LEU A 327 12.40 -0.33 -9.26
C LEU A 327 11.86 -0.61 -10.68
N VAL A 328 10.66 -0.13 -11.02
CA VAL A 328 10.11 -0.17 -12.37
C VAL A 328 11.04 0.54 -13.37
N PHE A 329 11.58 1.71 -13.00
CA PHE A 329 12.54 2.43 -13.83
C PHE A 329 13.85 1.65 -14.02
N ILE A 330 14.39 1.04 -12.97
CA ILE A 330 15.58 0.18 -13.06
C ILE A 330 15.32 -1.02 -13.99
N ILE A 331 14.17 -1.68 -13.87
CA ILE A 331 13.77 -2.77 -14.76
C ILE A 331 13.65 -2.27 -16.21
N PHE A 332 13.12 -1.06 -16.41
CA PHE A 332 13.02 -0.44 -17.72
C PHE A 332 14.39 -0.21 -18.38
N ILE A 333 15.31 0.43 -17.65
CA ILE A 333 16.64 0.76 -18.13
C ILE A 333 17.56 -0.47 -18.14
N SER A 334 17.18 -1.59 -17.53
CA SER A 334 17.95 -2.84 -17.61
C SER A 334 17.90 -3.49 -19.00
N ASN A 335 16.97 -3.08 -19.87
CA ASN A 335 16.89 -3.53 -21.26
C ASN A 335 17.89 -2.79 -22.15
N ALA A 336 18.86 -3.51 -22.73
CA ALA A 336 19.95 -2.94 -23.53
C ALA A 336 19.46 -2.13 -24.74
N LYS A 337 18.40 -2.59 -25.42
CA LYS A 337 17.79 -1.86 -26.53
C LYS A 337 17.18 -0.54 -26.06
N ARG A 338 16.46 -0.54 -24.94
CA ARG A 338 15.84 0.67 -24.39
C ARG A 338 16.91 1.67 -23.94
N ARG A 339 17.98 1.21 -23.28
CA ARG A 339 19.14 2.06 -22.96
C ARG A 339 19.76 2.69 -24.20
N GLY A 340 19.95 1.90 -25.27
CA GLY A 340 20.49 2.40 -26.53
C GLY A 340 19.64 3.54 -27.08
N MET A 341 18.32 3.34 -27.18
CA MET A 341 17.40 4.38 -27.65
C MET A 341 17.43 5.64 -26.77
N VAL A 342 17.46 5.49 -25.45
CA VAL A 342 17.58 6.63 -24.53
C VAL A 342 18.91 7.36 -24.73
N ARG A 343 20.02 6.62 -24.84
CA ARG A 343 21.34 7.20 -25.12
C ARG A 343 21.38 7.92 -26.47
N ASP A 344 20.70 7.39 -27.48
CA ASP A 344 20.62 8.01 -28.80
C ASP A 344 19.75 9.26 -28.79
N LEU A 345 18.68 9.30 -27.99
CA LEU A 345 17.89 10.51 -27.72
C LEU A 345 18.76 11.60 -27.05
N PHE A 346 19.54 11.25 -26.04
CA PHE A 346 20.46 12.19 -25.38
C PHE A 346 21.58 12.66 -26.31
N LYS A 347 22.06 11.82 -27.24
CA LYS A 347 23.03 12.22 -28.27
C LYS A 347 22.41 13.13 -29.35
N LYS A 348 21.12 12.95 -29.66
CA LYS A 348 20.36 13.73 -30.65
C LYS A 348 19.76 15.02 -30.10
N ALA A 349 19.92 15.30 -28.82
CA ALA A 349 19.63 16.59 -28.23
C ALA A 349 20.92 17.42 -28.15
N PRO A 350 21.45 17.99 -29.26
CA PRO A 350 22.31 19.14 -29.09
C PRO A 350 21.41 20.23 -28.48
N LEU A 351 21.80 20.74 -27.32
CA LEU A 351 21.42 22.09 -26.91
C LEU A 351 21.61 22.98 -28.15
N PRO A 352 20.61 23.76 -28.60
CA PRO A 352 20.86 24.74 -29.62
C PRO A 352 21.84 25.75 -29.04
N CYS A 353 23.14 25.54 -29.26
CA CYS A 353 24.12 26.59 -29.12
C CYS A 353 23.67 27.68 -30.08
N PHE A 354 23.23 28.81 -29.53
CA PHE A 354 23.04 30.05 -30.24
C PHE A 354 24.29 30.27 -31.11
N LYS A 355 24.19 30.01 -32.41
CA LYS A 355 25.15 30.55 -33.37
C LYS A 355 24.89 32.04 -33.39
N ALA A 356 25.66 32.79 -32.60
CA ALA A 356 25.73 34.23 -32.77
C ALA A 356 26.26 34.49 -34.18
N THR A 357 25.38 34.96 -35.06
CA THR A 357 25.77 35.50 -36.36
C THR A 357 26.62 36.74 -36.08
N PRO A 358 27.84 36.89 -36.64
CA PRO A 358 28.61 38.11 -36.49
C PRO A 358 27.82 39.25 -37.15
N LEU A 359 27.63 40.36 -36.42
CA LEU A 359 27.17 41.61 -37.01
C LEU A 359 28.23 42.08 -38.01
N THR A 360 27.97 41.90 -39.30
CA THR A 360 28.71 42.62 -40.34
C THR A 360 28.27 44.08 -40.28
N SER A 361 29.19 44.95 -39.87
CA SER A 361 29.03 46.40 -39.97
C SER A 361 29.00 46.80 -41.44
N ASN A 362 27.90 47.43 -41.87
CA ASN A 362 27.88 48.36 -43.00
C ASN A 362 27.26 49.66 -42.51
#